data_AF-A0A3Q9FJQ9-F1
#
_entry.id   AF-A0A3Q9FJQ9-F1
#
_cell.length_a   1.000
_cell.length_b   1.000
_cell.length_c   1.000
_cell.angle_alpha   90.00
_cell.angle_beta   90.00
_cell.angle_gamma   90.00
#
_symmetry.space_group_name_H-M   'P 1'
#
loop_
_entity.id
_entity.type
_entity.pdbx_description
1 polymer ?
#
loop_
_entity_poly.entity_id
_entity_poly.type
_entity_poly.pdbx_seq_one_letter_code
_entity_poly.pdbx_strand_id
1 'polypeptide(L)'
;MKKIPILLLTLSIIYGCAPSTNVLDSSVYTSISIDNTLSESTVMDSVIAPYKSKLDGQMNQVISFTAEDLIISNPVGTLGNFVCDLSVEMAEKETGVSIDMCLMNNGGLRAPIFKGEITRRHVFKLMPFDNALYVVTMKGEAMNEMLNYIAERHEPTSGLKMGIKDNKPVKPIINGLPFDKNKEYKVLTSDYLYHGGDKMYFFQKSIKVDNVDMLIRDAIMEYTETHNPLVIDQSTRLYFL
;
A
#
# COMPACT_ATOMS: atom_id res chain seq x y z
N MET A 1 -56.33 21.91 -56.10
CA MET A 1 -55.00 21.75 -55.45
C MET A 1 -55.22 21.55 -53.95
N LYS A 2 -55.37 20.29 -53.52
CA LYS A 2 -55.66 19.86 -52.14
C LYS A 2 -54.33 19.54 -51.43
N LYS A 3 -53.69 20.50 -50.76
CA LYS A 3 -52.48 20.24 -49.94
C LYS A 3 -52.52 20.87 -48.53
N ILE A 4 -53.59 21.57 -48.18
CA ILE A 4 -53.74 22.25 -46.89
C ILE A 4 -53.97 21.30 -45.68
N PRO A 5 -54.72 20.17 -45.77
CA PRO A 5 -54.98 19.36 -44.57
C PRO A 5 -53.76 18.53 -44.13
N ILE A 6 -52.82 18.24 -45.03
CA ILE A 6 -51.58 17.52 -44.70
C ILE A 6 -50.63 18.44 -43.91
N LEU A 7 -50.57 19.73 -44.25
CA LEU A 7 -49.71 20.71 -43.58
C LEU A 7 -50.14 20.97 -42.13
N LEU A 8 -51.45 21.04 -41.87
CA LEU A 8 -52.02 21.19 -40.53
C LEU A 8 -51.85 19.93 -39.67
N LEU A 9 -51.94 18.74 -40.27
CA LEU A 9 -51.71 17.48 -39.55
C LEU A 9 -50.23 17.28 -39.21
N THR A 10 -49.32 17.70 -40.08
CA THR A 10 -47.87 17.66 -39.79
C THR A 10 -47.44 18.66 -38.73
N LEU A 11 -48.12 19.82 -38.61
CA LEU A 11 -47.78 20.83 -37.60
C LEU A 11 -48.17 20.39 -36.17
N SER A 12 -49.24 19.62 -36.02
CA SER A 12 -49.73 19.13 -34.73
C SER A 12 -48.85 18.03 -34.12
N ILE A 13 -48.11 17.28 -34.94
CA ILE A 13 -47.26 16.17 -34.47
C ILE A 13 -45.94 16.69 -33.87
N ILE A 14 -45.49 17.88 -34.28
CA ILE A 14 -44.21 18.48 -33.83
C ILE A 14 -44.29 19.11 -32.43
N TYR A 15 -45.50 19.39 -31.93
CA TYR A 15 -45.72 19.98 -30.59
C TYR A 15 -45.96 18.95 -29.49
N GLY A 16 -45.98 17.64 -29.81
CA GLY A 16 -46.33 16.57 -28.86
C GLY A 16 -45.19 16.00 -28.01
N CYS A 17 -43.93 16.31 -28.32
CA CYS A 17 -42.77 15.77 -27.59
C CYS A 17 -42.10 16.84 -26.73
N ALA A 18 -42.65 17.08 -25.54
CA ALA A 18 -41.84 17.60 -24.45
C ALA A 18 -41.24 16.40 -23.70
N PRO A 19 -39.92 16.18 -23.71
CA PRO A 19 -39.32 15.19 -22.81
C PRO A 19 -39.54 15.68 -21.38
N SER A 20 -40.39 15.00 -20.62
CA SER A 20 -40.41 15.18 -19.17
C SER A 20 -39.11 14.58 -18.61
N THR A 21 -38.05 15.37 -18.61
CA THR A 21 -36.88 15.06 -17.80
C THR A 21 -37.33 15.15 -16.35
N ASN A 22 -37.55 14.00 -15.71
CA ASN A 22 -37.53 13.92 -14.25
C ASN A 22 -36.09 14.22 -13.84
N VAL A 23 -35.74 15.51 -13.82
CA VAL A 23 -34.53 15.97 -13.14
C VAL A 23 -34.86 15.78 -11.67
N LEU A 24 -34.04 15.02 -10.95
CA LEU A 24 -34.11 14.99 -9.49
C LEU A 24 -34.09 16.45 -9.02
N ASP A 25 -35.24 16.92 -8.52
CA ASP A 25 -35.35 18.20 -7.84
C ASP A 25 -34.35 18.14 -6.69
N SER A 26 -33.48 19.15 -6.61
CA SER A 26 -32.24 19.08 -5.82
C SER A 26 -32.50 18.51 -4.43
N SER A 27 -31.89 17.37 -4.11
CA SER A 27 -31.95 16.84 -2.76
C SER A 27 -31.13 17.75 -1.84
N VAL A 28 -31.83 18.44 -0.93
CA VAL A 28 -31.19 19.22 0.12
C VAL A 28 -30.61 18.23 1.14
N TYR A 29 -29.30 18.02 1.08
CA TYR A 29 -28.58 17.26 2.09
C TYR A 29 -28.00 18.23 3.13
N THR A 30 -28.26 17.96 4.40
CA THR A 30 -27.53 18.59 5.50
C THR A 30 -26.41 17.65 5.90
N SER A 31 -25.16 18.07 5.68
CA SER A 31 -24.00 17.37 6.25
C SER A 31 -23.99 17.60 7.75
N ILE A 32 -24.21 16.54 8.53
CA ILE A 32 -24.02 16.58 9.98
C ILE A 32 -22.59 16.16 10.26
N SER A 33 -21.73 17.12 10.60
CA SER A 33 -20.36 16.84 10.99
C SER A 33 -20.33 16.14 12.34
N ILE A 34 -19.59 15.04 12.44
CA ILE A 34 -19.25 14.42 13.72
C ILE A 34 -17.90 14.99 14.13
N ASP A 35 -17.93 15.88 15.13
CA ASP A 35 -16.75 16.55 15.67
C ASP A 35 -16.82 16.66 17.20
N ASN A 36 -15.83 17.32 17.79
CA ASN A 36 -15.63 17.41 19.23
C ASN A 36 -16.60 18.40 19.91
N THR A 37 -17.52 19.04 19.16
CA THR A 37 -18.55 19.93 19.72
C THR A 37 -19.79 19.18 20.19
N LEU A 38 -19.97 17.94 19.72
CA LEU A 38 -21.04 17.05 20.15
C LEU A 38 -20.72 16.49 21.54
N SER A 39 -21.73 16.43 22.40
CA SER A 39 -21.58 15.81 23.72
C SER A 39 -21.47 14.30 23.61
N GLU A 40 -20.50 13.71 24.31
CA GLU A 40 -20.34 12.27 24.44
C GLU A 40 -21.55 11.63 25.13
N SER A 41 -21.88 10.39 24.76
CA SER A 41 -22.98 9.64 25.35
C SER A 41 -22.45 8.68 26.42
N THR A 42 -22.68 9.02 27.69
CA THR A 42 -22.27 8.20 28.84
C THR A 42 -22.85 6.77 28.79
N VAL A 43 -24.01 6.60 28.16
CA VAL A 43 -24.61 5.28 27.91
C VAL A 43 -23.76 4.49 26.92
N MET A 44 -23.37 5.09 25.79
CA MET A 44 -22.52 4.42 24.80
C MET A 44 -21.12 4.14 25.34
N ASP A 45 -20.56 5.06 26.13
CA ASP A 45 -19.26 4.86 26.79
C ASP A 45 -19.28 3.64 27.70
N SER A 46 -20.35 3.50 28.49
CA SER A 46 -20.55 2.36 29.38
C SER A 46 -20.67 1.05 28.62
N VAL A 47 -21.29 1.07 27.43
CA VAL A 47 -21.41 -0.10 26.55
C VAL A 47 -20.06 -0.51 25.97
N ILE A 48 -19.23 0.44 25.51
CA ILE A 48 -17.94 0.13 24.85
C ILE A 48 -16.80 -0.12 25.83
N ALA A 49 -16.88 0.39 27.06
CA ALA A 49 -15.82 0.31 28.08
C ALA A 49 -15.23 -1.09 28.30
N PRO A 50 -16.03 -2.17 28.51
CA PRO A 50 -15.45 -3.50 28.73
C PRO A 50 -14.70 -4.05 27.51
N TYR A 51 -15.19 -3.78 26.29
CA TYR A 51 -14.52 -4.19 25.05
C TYR A 51 -13.21 -3.43 24.85
N LYS A 52 -13.22 -2.11 25.09
CA LYS A 52 -12.03 -1.27 25.05
C LYS A 52 -10.98 -1.75 26.05
N SER A 53 -11.36 -2.02 27.29
CA SER A 53 -10.42 -2.51 28.31
C SER A 53 -9.79 -3.85 27.93
N LYS A 54 -10.58 -4.78 27.37
CA LYS A 54 -10.05 -6.08 26.91
C LYS A 54 -9.08 -5.91 25.74
N LEU A 55 -9.46 -5.07 24.76
CA LEU A 55 -8.63 -4.79 23.59
C LEU A 55 -7.33 -4.08 24.01
N ASP A 56 -7.41 -3.10 24.90
CA ASP A 56 -6.25 -2.36 25.39
C ASP A 56 -5.26 -3.28 26.12
N GLY A 57 -5.76 -4.27 26.88
CA GLY A 57 -4.91 -5.28 27.51
C GLY A 57 -4.09 -6.10 26.51
N GLN A 58 -4.63 -6.39 25.33
CA GLN A 58 -3.91 -7.10 24.27
C GLN A 58 -2.99 -6.15 23.48
N MET A 59 -3.48 -4.96 23.14
CA MET A 59 -2.79 -4.01 22.28
C MET A 59 -1.59 -3.35 22.95
N ASN A 60 -1.62 -3.19 24.27
CA ASN A 60 -0.54 -2.56 25.02
C ASN A 60 0.57 -3.53 25.43
N GLN A 61 0.47 -4.82 25.06
CA GLN A 61 1.56 -5.77 25.28
C GLN A 61 2.80 -5.34 24.51
N VAL A 62 3.92 -5.18 25.23
CA VAL A 62 5.25 -4.96 24.66
C VAL A 62 5.73 -6.26 24.04
N ILE A 63 6.14 -6.19 22.78
CA ILE A 63 6.58 -7.34 21.97
C ILE A 63 8.05 -7.24 21.59
N SER A 64 8.64 -6.04 21.55
CA SER A 64 10.07 -5.83 21.30
C SER A 64 10.51 -4.43 21.71
N PHE A 65 11.74 -4.07 21.36
CA PHE A 65 12.34 -2.76 21.54
C PHE A 65 13.13 -2.37 20.28
N THR A 66 13.17 -1.07 19.96
CA THR A 66 14.10 -0.52 18.96
C THR A 66 14.94 0.61 19.55
N ALA A 67 16.23 0.63 19.20
CA ALA A 67 17.16 1.66 19.66
C ALA A 67 17.03 2.99 18.88
N GLU A 68 16.33 2.96 17.74
CA GLU A 68 16.32 4.04 16.75
C GLU A 68 14.89 4.38 16.33
N ASP A 69 14.69 5.62 15.87
CA ASP A 69 13.42 6.05 15.30
C ASP A 69 13.28 5.49 13.87
N LEU A 70 12.23 4.72 13.64
CA LEU A 70 11.84 4.19 12.34
C LEU A 70 10.81 5.12 11.71
N ILE A 71 11.28 5.93 10.76
CA ILE A 71 10.48 6.98 10.13
C ILE A 71 10.11 6.61 8.69
N ILE A 72 8.90 7.01 8.30
CA ILE A 72 8.43 6.98 6.92
C ILE A 72 8.97 8.24 6.24
N SER A 73 9.73 8.08 5.17
CA SER A 73 10.36 9.20 4.46
C SER A 73 10.62 8.83 3.00
N ASN A 74 10.65 9.85 2.15
CA ASN A 74 10.94 9.77 0.72
C ASN A 74 11.90 10.94 0.40
N PRO A 75 13.09 10.71 -0.16
CA PRO A 75 13.52 9.48 -0.85
C PRO A 75 14.10 8.36 0.01
N VAL A 76 14.49 8.64 1.26
CA VAL A 76 15.10 7.63 2.14
C VAL A 76 14.46 7.67 3.51
N GLY A 77 13.78 6.58 3.88
CA GLY A 77 13.19 6.33 5.19
C GLY A 77 13.61 4.95 5.70
N THR A 78 13.85 4.86 7.01
CA THR A 78 14.35 3.65 7.67
C THR A 78 13.25 2.60 7.82
N LEU A 79 12.01 3.04 8.07
CA LEU A 79 10.90 2.13 8.33
C LEU A 79 10.47 1.32 7.12
N GLY A 80 10.35 1.95 5.94
CA GLY A 80 9.94 1.25 4.73
C GLY A 80 10.95 0.18 4.31
N ASN A 81 12.23 0.51 4.40
CA ASN A 81 13.32 -0.40 4.12
C ASN A 81 13.33 -1.58 5.09
N PHE A 82 13.21 -1.29 6.39
CA PHE A 82 13.08 -2.32 7.43
C PHE A 82 11.87 -3.25 7.19
N VAL A 83 10.70 -2.70 6.86
CA VAL A 83 9.52 -3.51 6.54
C VAL A 83 9.74 -4.38 5.30
N CYS A 84 10.48 -3.91 4.30
CA CYS A 84 10.84 -4.75 3.17
C CYS A 84 11.74 -5.92 3.59
N ASP A 85 12.76 -5.69 4.42
CA ASP A 85 13.71 -6.73 4.84
C ASP A 85 13.03 -7.81 5.68
N LEU A 86 12.28 -7.40 6.70
CA LEU A 86 11.57 -8.35 7.56
C LEU A 86 10.54 -9.15 6.75
N SER A 87 9.89 -8.52 5.76
CA SER A 87 8.89 -9.21 4.94
C SER A 87 9.56 -10.25 4.04
N VAL A 88 10.76 -9.97 3.53
CA VAL A 88 11.56 -10.97 2.81
C VAL A 88 11.86 -12.14 3.72
N GLU A 89 12.41 -11.89 4.91
CA GLU A 89 12.76 -12.97 5.84
C GLU A 89 11.55 -13.84 6.20
N MET A 90 10.41 -13.22 6.55
CA MET A 90 9.19 -13.96 6.90
C MET A 90 8.62 -14.73 5.71
N ALA A 91 8.62 -14.14 4.50
CA ALA A 91 8.13 -14.83 3.31
C ALA A 91 9.04 -15.99 2.89
N GLU A 92 10.37 -15.84 2.96
CA GLU A 92 11.31 -16.93 2.69
C GLU A 92 11.16 -18.05 3.74
N LYS A 93 10.95 -17.70 5.02
CA LYS A 93 10.68 -18.66 6.10
C LYS A 93 9.39 -19.45 5.84
N GLU A 94 8.32 -18.77 5.45
CA GLU A 94 7.01 -19.40 5.23
C GLU A 94 6.99 -20.29 3.97
N THR A 95 7.63 -19.83 2.90
CA THR A 95 7.52 -20.48 1.58
C THR A 95 8.71 -21.38 1.22
N GLY A 96 9.87 -21.18 1.86
CA GLY A 96 11.14 -21.79 1.46
C GLY A 96 11.69 -21.30 0.11
N VAL A 97 11.08 -20.26 -0.48
CA VAL A 97 11.49 -19.70 -1.77
C VAL A 97 12.40 -18.51 -1.54
N SER A 98 13.58 -18.50 -2.17
CA SER A 98 14.46 -17.33 -2.10
C SER A 98 13.93 -16.17 -2.95
N ILE A 99 14.00 -14.96 -2.40
CA ILE A 99 13.48 -13.71 -2.98
C ILE A 99 14.66 -12.81 -3.37
N ASP A 100 14.67 -12.31 -4.61
CA ASP A 100 15.76 -11.47 -5.10
C ASP A 100 15.65 -10.01 -4.62
N MET A 101 14.41 -9.52 -4.45
CA MET A 101 14.12 -8.12 -4.16
C MET A 101 12.76 -7.98 -3.49
N CYS A 102 12.55 -6.91 -2.73
CA CYS A 102 11.23 -6.49 -2.26
C CYS A 102 10.95 -5.06 -2.74
N LEU A 103 9.69 -4.78 -3.08
CA LEU A 103 9.17 -3.44 -3.34
C LEU A 103 7.83 -3.26 -2.62
N MET A 104 7.79 -2.28 -1.73
CA MET A 104 6.59 -1.83 -1.00
C MET A 104 6.31 -0.37 -1.36
N ASN A 105 5.22 0.20 -0.88
CA ASN A 105 4.93 1.63 -0.99
C ASN A 105 4.89 2.29 0.38
N ASN A 106 5.43 3.50 0.49
CA ASN A 106 5.35 4.29 1.71
C ASN A 106 3.89 4.58 2.12
N GLY A 107 2.96 4.66 1.15
CA GLY A 107 1.55 4.90 1.41
C GLY A 107 0.86 3.82 2.25
N GLY A 108 1.36 2.58 2.21
CA GLY A 108 0.89 1.47 3.04
C GLY A 108 1.24 1.63 4.52
N LEU A 109 2.34 2.35 4.82
CA LEU A 109 2.81 2.61 6.18
C LEU A 109 2.16 3.87 6.73
N ARG A 110 1.54 3.78 7.91
CA ARG A 110 0.63 4.82 8.42
C ARG A 110 1.11 5.53 9.67
N ALA A 111 2.11 4.98 10.35
CA ALA A 111 2.71 5.59 11.53
C ALA A 111 4.20 5.24 11.63
N PRO A 112 5.05 6.15 12.15
CA PRO A 112 6.41 5.79 12.52
C PRO A 112 6.42 4.88 13.76
N ILE A 113 7.56 4.21 13.99
CA ILE A 113 7.86 3.54 15.26
C ILE A 113 9.03 4.28 15.90
N PHE A 114 8.80 4.94 17.03
CA PHE A 114 9.87 5.65 17.73
C PHE A 114 10.69 4.70 18.59
N LYS A 115 11.92 5.10 18.90
CA LYS A 115 12.82 4.40 19.82
C LYS A 115 12.11 4.09 21.14
N GLY A 116 12.39 2.90 21.68
CA GLY A 116 11.74 2.43 22.90
C GLY A 116 10.98 1.12 22.70
N GLU A 117 10.04 0.89 23.61
CA GLU A 117 9.16 -0.28 23.61
C GLU A 117 8.23 -0.28 22.39
N ILE A 118 8.14 -1.43 21.74
CA ILE A 118 7.23 -1.69 20.64
C ILE A 118 6.10 -2.54 21.17
N THR A 119 4.87 -2.06 21.02
CA THR A 119 3.66 -2.78 21.42
C THR A 119 2.93 -3.31 20.19
N ARG A 120 2.01 -4.26 20.41
CA ARG A 120 1.08 -4.72 19.35
C ARG A 120 0.34 -3.55 18.72
N ARG A 121 -0.07 -2.56 19.51
CA ARG A 121 -0.72 -1.33 19.03
C ARG A 121 0.14 -0.57 18.01
N HIS A 122 1.45 -0.54 18.19
CA HIS A 122 2.35 0.13 17.23
C HIS A 122 2.29 -0.57 15.86
N VAL A 123 2.27 -1.91 15.83
CA VAL A 123 2.15 -2.68 14.59
C VAL A 123 0.81 -2.44 13.89
N PHE A 124 -0.31 -2.45 14.64
CA PHE A 124 -1.64 -2.15 14.08
C PHE A 124 -1.77 -0.70 13.59
N LYS A 125 -1.09 0.25 14.24
CA LYS A 125 -1.03 1.66 13.77
C LYS A 125 -0.15 1.81 12.53
N LEU A 126 0.94 1.06 12.45
CA LEU A 126 1.87 1.08 11.32
C LEU A 126 1.22 0.52 10.04
N MET A 127 0.65 -0.68 10.11
CA MET A 127 0.09 -1.39 8.97
C MET A 127 -1.37 -1.82 9.25
N PRO A 128 -2.34 -0.89 9.18
CA PRO A 128 -3.74 -1.16 9.53
C PRO A 128 -4.50 -1.92 8.43
N PHE A 129 -3.88 -2.16 7.27
CA PHE A 129 -4.50 -2.86 6.15
C PHE A 129 -4.24 -4.36 6.22
N ASP A 130 -5.17 -5.13 5.68
CA ASP A 130 -5.08 -6.60 5.55
C ASP A 130 -4.47 -7.00 4.20
N ASN A 131 -3.43 -6.28 3.79
CA ASN A 131 -2.72 -6.60 2.55
C ASN A 131 -1.86 -7.86 2.75
N ALA A 132 -1.95 -8.77 1.79
CA ALA A 132 -1.19 -10.03 1.78
C ALA A 132 0.15 -9.87 1.07
N LEU A 133 1.15 -10.66 1.49
CA LEU A 133 2.46 -10.77 0.84
C LEU A 133 2.36 -11.65 -0.41
N TYR A 134 2.86 -11.13 -1.53
CA TYR A 134 2.87 -11.79 -2.84
C TYR A 134 4.30 -11.89 -3.35
N VAL A 135 4.72 -13.09 -3.79
CA VAL A 135 5.98 -13.30 -4.52
C VAL A 135 5.69 -13.31 -6.01
N VAL A 136 6.23 -12.34 -6.72
CA VAL A 136 5.96 -12.11 -8.14
C VAL A 136 7.21 -12.43 -8.95
N THR A 137 7.12 -13.38 -9.88
CA THR A 137 8.20 -13.70 -10.81
C THR A 137 8.11 -12.79 -12.03
N MET A 138 9.14 -11.97 -12.22
CA MET A 138 9.19 -10.86 -13.18
C MET A 138 10.28 -11.09 -14.23
N LYS A 139 9.97 -10.83 -15.51
CA LYS A 139 10.99 -10.76 -16.57
C LYS A 139 11.82 -9.49 -16.43
N GLY A 140 13.05 -9.50 -16.92
CA GLY A 140 13.94 -8.34 -16.90
C GLY A 140 13.35 -7.07 -17.55
N GLU A 141 12.47 -7.18 -18.57
CA GLU A 141 11.77 -6.01 -19.13
C GLU A 141 10.84 -5.34 -18.10
N ALA A 142 10.00 -6.13 -17.43
CA ALA A 142 9.10 -5.62 -16.39
C ALA A 142 9.87 -5.15 -15.14
N MET A 143 10.99 -5.79 -14.82
CA MET A 143 11.93 -5.29 -13.81
C MET A 143 12.53 -3.94 -14.21
N ASN A 144 12.88 -3.73 -15.47
CA ASN A 144 13.39 -2.44 -15.92
C ASN A 144 12.33 -1.32 -15.77
N GLU A 145 11.06 -1.61 -16.04
CA GLU A 145 9.96 -0.66 -15.76
C GLU A 145 9.85 -0.35 -14.26
N MET A 146 9.93 -1.37 -13.40
CA MET A 146 9.94 -1.22 -11.95
C MET A 146 11.12 -0.36 -11.47
N LEU A 147 12.33 -0.59 -11.99
CA LEU A 147 13.52 0.18 -11.61
C LEU A 147 13.40 1.66 -12.02
N ASN A 148 12.78 1.95 -13.17
CA ASN A 148 12.47 3.33 -13.56
C ASN A 148 11.44 3.96 -12.60
N TYR A 149 10.39 3.21 -12.23
CA TYR A 149 9.41 3.67 -11.25
C TYR A 149 10.07 4.00 -9.90
N ILE A 150 10.96 3.13 -9.41
CA ILE A 150 11.71 3.36 -8.16
C ILE A 150 12.63 4.59 -8.29
N ALA A 151 13.28 4.79 -9.44
CA ALA A 151 14.13 5.95 -9.66
C ALA A 151 13.35 7.28 -9.66
N GLU A 152 12.05 7.26 -9.97
CA GLU A 152 11.18 8.45 -9.92
C GLU A 152 10.52 8.62 -8.55
N ARG A 153 10.10 7.51 -7.92
CA ARG A 153 9.21 7.51 -6.76
C ARG A 153 9.93 7.25 -5.44
N HIS A 154 11.12 6.66 -5.48
CA HIS A 154 11.95 6.34 -4.31
C HIS A 154 11.21 5.51 -3.26
N GLU A 155 10.38 4.58 -3.72
CA GLU A 155 9.63 3.71 -2.82
C GLU A 155 10.58 2.73 -2.10
N PRO A 156 10.18 2.21 -0.91
CA PRO A 156 11.02 1.32 -0.13
C PRO A 156 11.31 -0.01 -0.84
N THR A 157 12.53 -0.50 -0.67
CA THR A 157 12.97 -1.74 -1.32
C THR A 157 13.86 -2.57 -0.43
N SER A 158 13.88 -3.90 -0.56
CA SER A 158 14.97 -4.76 -0.06
C SER A 158 15.71 -5.43 -1.22
N GLY A 159 16.97 -5.80 -1.04
CA GLY A 159 17.79 -6.44 -2.07
C GLY A 159 18.23 -5.54 -3.23
N LEU A 160 17.85 -4.26 -3.25
CA LEU A 160 18.25 -3.29 -4.29
C LEU A 160 19.31 -2.32 -3.77
N LYS A 161 20.35 -2.12 -4.58
CA LYS A 161 21.23 -0.94 -4.49
C LYS A 161 21.33 -0.27 -5.85
N MET A 162 21.02 1.02 -5.94
CA MET A 162 20.87 1.71 -7.22
C MET A 162 21.20 3.20 -7.12
N GLY A 163 21.98 3.70 -8.08
CA GLY A 163 22.19 5.13 -8.26
C GLY A 163 21.01 5.75 -9.02
N ILE A 164 20.72 7.03 -8.78
CA ILE A 164 19.66 7.77 -9.45
C ILE A 164 20.25 9.05 -10.03
N LYS A 165 20.03 9.26 -11.34
CA LYS A 165 20.40 10.48 -12.04
C LYS A 165 19.26 10.91 -12.95
N ASP A 166 18.81 12.15 -12.83
CA ASP A 166 17.68 12.70 -13.62
C ASP A 166 16.42 11.80 -13.58
N ASN A 167 16.09 11.30 -12.38
CA ASN A 167 15.00 10.33 -12.13
C ASN A 167 15.13 9.02 -12.93
N LYS A 168 16.35 8.63 -13.32
CA LYS A 168 16.63 7.38 -14.04
C LYS A 168 17.56 6.47 -13.23
N PRO A 169 17.39 5.15 -13.33
CA PRO A 169 18.21 4.19 -12.63
C PRO A 169 19.63 4.14 -13.24
N VAL A 170 20.64 4.10 -12.37
CA VAL A 170 22.05 3.99 -12.72
C VAL A 170 22.67 2.80 -11.99
N LYS A 171 23.16 1.83 -12.77
CA LYS A 171 23.84 0.61 -12.28
C LYS A 171 23.07 -0.10 -11.14
N PRO A 172 21.82 -0.54 -11.37
CA PRO A 172 21.09 -1.31 -10.38
C PRO A 172 21.80 -2.63 -10.07
N ILE A 173 21.93 -2.92 -8.78
CA ILE A 173 22.45 -4.17 -8.22
C ILE A 173 21.30 -4.81 -7.45
N ILE A 174 20.94 -6.03 -7.82
CA ILE A 174 19.86 -6.81 -7.22
C ILE A 174 20.47 -8.05 -6.55
N ASN A 175 20.24 -8.20 -5.25
CA ASN A 175 20.81 -9.24 -4.40
C ASN A 175 22.33 -9.40 -4.58
N GLY A 176 23.04 -8.28 -4.59
CA GLY A 176 24.50 -8.25 -4.76
C GLY A 176 25.03 -8.44 -6.19
N LEU A 177 24.17 -8.73 -7.17
CA LEU A 177 24.56 -8.94 -8.57
C LEU A 177 24.09 -7.78 -9.47
N PRO A 178 24.88 -7.37 -10.48
CA PRO A 178 24.40 -6.40 -11.48
C PRO A 178 23.10 -6.87 -12.14
N PHE A 179 22.17 -5.95 -12.36
CA PHE A 179 20.94 -6.21 -13.09
C PHE A 179 21.22 -6.77 -14.49
N ASP A 180 20.50 -7.83 -14.86
CA ASP A 180 20.52 -8.48 -16.17
C ASP A 180 19.09 -8.52 -16.72
N LYS A 181 18.89 -7.82 -17.84
CA LYS A 181 17.59 -7.75 -18.54
C LYS A 181 17.09 -9.10 -19.07
N ASN A 182 17.93 -10.11 -19.15
CA ASN A 182 17.57 -11.44 -19.65
C ASN A 182 17.24 -12.43 -18.51
N LYS A 183 17.42 -12.04 -17.24
CA LYS A 183 17.12 -12.87 -16.08
C LYS A 183 15.67 -12.66 -15.62
N GLU A 184 15.13 -13.68 -14.97
CA GLU A 184 13.91 -13.58 -14.17
C GLU A 184 14.25 -13.25 -12.71
N TYR A 185 13.35 -12.53 -12.05
CA TYR A 185 13.53 -12.07 -10.68
C TYR A 185 12.29 -12.38 -9.86
N LYS A 186 12.48 -12.87 -8.63
CA LYS A 186 11.42 -13.03 -7.64
C LYS A 186 11.35 -11.76 -6.79
N VAL A 187 10.25 -11.02 -6.95
CA VAL A 187 10.02 -9.77 -6.23
C VAL A 187 8.89 -9.95 -5.23
N LEU A 188 9.17 -9.71 -3.96
CA LEU A 188 8.14 -9.63 -2.93
C LEU A 188 7.45 -8.27 -2.98
N THR A 189 6.12 -8.28 -2.88
CA THR A 189 5.30 -7.07 -2.80
C THR A 189 3.97 -7.36 -2.08
N SER A 190 3.06 -6.41 -2.06
CA SER A 190 1.70 -6.61 -1.55
C SER A 190 0.71 -6.97 -2.66
N ASP A 191 -0.35 -7.68 -2.32
CA ASP A 191 -1.50 -7.91 -3.21
C ASP A 191 -2.11 -6.61 -3.75
N TYR A 192 -2.21 -5.57 -2.92
CA TYR A 192 -2.66 -4.23 -3.35
C TYR A 192 -1.82 -3.67 -4.51
N LEU A 193 -0.49 -3.72 -4.39
CA LEU A 193 0.42 -3.20 -5.41
C LEU A 193 0.44 -4.09 -6.65
N TYR A 194 0.39 -5.41 -6.46
CA TYR A 194 0.30 -6.37 -7.57
C TYR A 194 -0.92 -6.09 -8.47
N HIS A 195 -2.08 -5.78 -7.88
CA HIS A 195 -3.30 -5.46 -8.63
C HIS A 195 -3.32 -4.04 -9.23
N GLY A 196 -2.21 -3.30 -9.19
CA GLY A 196 -2.07 -1.98 -9.83
C GLY A 196 -2.28 -0.80 -8.88
N GLY A 197 -2.29 -1.04 -7.57
CA GLY A 197 -2.17 0.01 -6.56
C GLY A 197 -0.96 0.92 -6.85
N ASP A 198 -1.10 2.20 -6.55
CA ASP A 198 -0.09 3.24 -6.84
C ASP A 198 0.44 3.25 -8.29
N LYS A 199 -0.35 2.76 -9.25
CA LYS A 199 0.02 2.65 -10.67
C LYS A 199 1.22 1.73 -10.94
N MET A 200 1.49 0.76 -10.06
CA MET A 200 2.54 -0.25 -10.24
C MET A 200 2.14 -1.36 -11.25
N TYR A 201 1.66 -0.96 -12.43
CA TYR A 201 1.11 -1.87 -13.45
C TYR A 201 2.15 -2.82 -14.06
N PHE A 202 3.45 -2.59 -13.85
CA PHE A 202 4.50 -3.51 -14.27
C PHE A 202 4.32 -4.91 -13.65
N PHE A 203 3.74 -5.02 -12.44
CA PHE A 203 3.44 -6.31 -11.82
C PHE A 203 2.46 -7.16 -12.63
N GLN A 204 1.55 -6.54 -13.39
CA GLN A 204 0.61 -7.26 -14.25
C GLN A 204 1.29 -7.93 -15.45
N LYS A 205 2.57 -7.61 -15.72
CA LYS A 205 3.42 -8.25 -16.74
C LYS A 205 4.22 -9.43 -16.18
N SER A 206 3.96 -9.84 -14.94
CA SER A 206 4.61 -10.98 -14.29
C SER A 206 4.40 -12.28 -15.05
N ILE A 207 5.34 -13.22 -14.91
CA ILE A 207 5.23 -14.59 -15.40
C ILE A 207 4.35 -15.42 -14.48
N LYS A 208 4.54 -15.22 -13.18
CA LYS A 208 3.90 -15.99 -12.12
C LYS A 208 3.73 -15.11 -10.89
N VAL A 209 2.66 -15.36 -10.15
CA VAL A 209 2.44 -14.79 -8.82
C VAL A 209 2.08 -15.92 -7.87
N ASP A 210 2.67 -15.89 -6.68
CA ASP A 210 2.37 -16.79 -5.58
C ASP A 210 1.93 -15.95 -4.37
N ASN A 211 0.75 -16.24 -3.82
CA ASN A 211 0.32 -15.67 -2.54
C ASN A 211 1.06 -16.42 -1.41
N VAL A 212 1.69 -15.68 -0.50
CA VAL A 212 2.43 -16.23 0.64
C VAL A 212 1.49 -16.74 1.74
N ASP A 213 0.20 -16.40 1.67
CA ASP A 213 -0.82 -16.68 2.71
C ASP A 213 -0.48 -16.03 4.06
N MET A 214 0.23 -14.90 4.01
CA MET A 214 0.64 -14.12 5.18
C MET A 214 0.33 -12.64 4.96
N LEU A 215 -0.32 -12.01 5.93
CA LEU A 215 -0.51 -10.56 5.92
C LEU A 215 0.79 -9.85 6.24
N ILE A 216 1.01 -8.67 5.65
CA ILE A 216 2.18 -7.84 5.95
C ILE A 216 2.21 -7.49 7.44
N ARG A 217 1.05 -7.20 8.03
CA ARG A 217 0.96 -6.90 9.46
C ARG A 217 1.37 -8.09 10.33
N ASP A 218 1.05 -9.30 9.91
CA ASP A 218 1.39 -10.52 10.65
C ASP A 218 2.88 -10.82 10.51
N ALA A 219 3.48 -10.61 9.33
CA ALA A 219 4.92 -10.65 9.14
C ALA A 219 5.65 -9.65 10.05
N ILE A 220 5.18 -8.40 10.14
CA ILE A 220 5.73 -7.40 11.06
C ILE A 220 5.60 -7.87 12.52
N MET A 221 4.43 -8.39 12.90
CA MET A 221 4.17 -8.87 14.26
C MET A 221 5.10 -10.01 14.65
N GLU A 222 5.16 -11.06 13.83
CA GLU A 222 5.97 -12.24 14.08
C GLU A 222 7.46 -11.93 14.10
N TYR A 223 7.94 -11.15 13.12
CA TYR A 223 9.33 -10.70 13.10
C TYR A 223 9.68 -9.94 14.38
N THR A 224 8.81 -9.01 14.79
CA THR A 224 9.04 -8.19 15.98
C THR A 224 9.05 -9.03 17.26
N GLU A 225 8.14 -10.00 17.40
CA GLU A 225 8.10 -10.90 18.56
C GLU A 225 9.32 -11.83 18.64
N THR A 226 9.93 -12.17 17.50
CA THR A 226 11.09 -13.07 17.41
C THR A 226 12.44 -12.35 17.46
N HIS A 227 12.47 -11.04 17.21
CA HIS A 227 13.67 -10.21 17.22
C HIS A 227 13.57 -9.12 18.28
N ASN A 228 14.17 -9.37 19.45
CA ASN A 228 14.17 -8.42 20.56
C ASN A 228 15.59 -8.24 21.14
N PRO A 229 16.24 -7.08 20.94
CA PRO A 229 15.74 -5.89 20.23
C PRO A 229 15.69 -6.09 18.71
N LEU A 230 14.95 -5.21 18.02
CA LEU A 230 15.01 -5.10 16.56
C LEU A 230 16.40 -4.65 16.11
N VAL A 231 16.91 -5.29 15.05
CA VAL A 231 18.14 -4.89 14.36
C VAL A 231 17.77 -4.28 13.02
N ILE A 232 18.24 -3.06 12.76
CA ILE A 232 17.82 -2.26 11.61
C ILE A 232 19.01 -2.06 10.68
N ASP A 233 18.86 -2.45 9.42
CA ASP A 233 19.86 -2.14 8.40
C ASP A 233 19.71 -0.69 7.92
N GLN A 234 20.72 0.12 8.23
CA GLN A 234 20.82 1.53 7.84
C GLN A 234 21.54 1.75 6.50
N SER A 235 21.80 0.66 5.76
CA SER A 235 22.50 0.75 4.48
C SER A 235 21.74 1.60 3.45
N THR A 236 22.48 2.44 2.73
CA THR A 236 21.92 3.26 1.66
C THR A 236 21.61 2.40 0.43
N ARG A 237 20.32 2.33 0.08
CA ARG A 237 19.80 1.57 -1.08
C ARG A 237 19.74 2.41 -2.33
N LEU A 238 19.18 3.61 -2.22
CA LEU A 238 19.07 4.58 -3.30
C LEU A 238 20.01 5.76 -3.01
N TYR A 239 20.82 6.16 -4.00
CA TYR A 239 21.75 7.28 -3.87
C TYR A 239 21.73 8.16 -5.13
N PHE A 240 21.82 9.48 -4.95
CA PHE A 240 21.70 10.46 -6.03
C PHE A 240 23.07 10.84 -6.59
N LEU A 241 23.14 10.99 -7.92
CA LEU A 241 24.37 11.22 -8.70
C LEU A 241 24.35 12.52 -9.50
#